data_AF-A0A920GAA9-F1
#
_entry.id   AF-A0A920GAA9-F1
#
_cell.length_a   1.000
_cell.length_b   1.000
_cell.length_c   1.000
_cell.angle_alpha   90.00
_cell.angle_beta   90.00
_cell.angle_gamma   90.00
#
_symmetry.space_group_name_H-M   'P 1'
#
loop_
_entity.id
_entity.type
_entity.pdbx_description
1 polymer ?
#
loop_
_entity_poly.entity_id
_entity_poly.type
_entity_poly.pdbx_seq_one_letter_code
_entity_poly.pdbx_strand_id
1 'polypeptide(L)'
;MYSQGKIVKVSSYTQANIDITSVTNALQVKGTVATGPFKGASGYTYKVYLNSQGGSEHTHTFHEYPGLTFYMPADQGYHGSETSSTDTPFKAKSHYATSGDDSISDDY
;
A
#
# COMPACT_ATOMS: atom_id res chain seq x y z
N MET A 1 29.80 14.93 -3.00
CA MET A 1 29.42 13.95 -4.04
C MET A 1 27.97 13.54 -3.79
N TYR A 2 27.04 13.81 -4.70
CA TYR A 2 25.65 13.39 -4.53
C TYR A 2 25.54 11.89 -4.82
N SER A 3 25.19 11.09 -3.82
CA SER A 3 24.91 9.66 -3.98
C SER A 3 23.80 9.49 -5.01
N GLN A 4 24.08 8.76 -6.09
CA GLN A 4 23.10 8.57 -7.16
C GLN A 4 21.89 7.79 -6.64
N GLY A 5 20.69 8.33 -6.84
CA GLY A 5 19.45 7.64 -6.50
C GLY A 5 19.32 6.30 -7.23
N LYS A 6 19.09 5.22 -6.48
CA LYS A 6 18.89 3.87 -7.02
C LYS A 6 17.39 3.60 -7.20
N ILE A 7 16.96 3.29 -8.42
CA ILE A 7 15.59 2.80 -8.67
C ILE A 7 15.58 1.27 -8.45
N VAL A 8 14.69 0.80 -7.58
CA VAL A 8 14.53 -0.62 -7.27
C VAL A 8 13.10 -1.04 -7.55
N LYS A 9 12.92 -2.10 -8.35
CA LYS A 9 11.61 -2.74 -8.51
C LYS A 9 11.33 -3.59 -7.27
N VAL A 10 10.31 -3.24 -6.52
CA VAL A 10 9.85 -4.03 -5.37
C VAL A 10 9.12 -5.27 -5.90
N SER A 11 9.58 -6.46 -5.50
CA SER A 11 8.94 -7.74 -5.84
C SER A 11 7.91 -8.19 -4.81
N SER A 12 8.04 -7.73 -3.56
CA SER A 12 7.10 -7.96 -2.47
C SER A 12 7.25 -6.89 -1.39
N TYR A 13 6.18 -6.56 -0.69
CA TYR A 13 6.24 -5.71 0.50
C TYR A 13 6.18 -6.55 1.77
N THR A 14 7.05 -6.25 2.73
CA THR A 14 6.97 -6.76 4.11
C THR A 14 6.33 -5.72 5.02
N GLN A 15 6.03 -6.10 6.27
CA GLN A 15 5.50 -5.18 7.28
C GLN A 15 6.38 -3.94 7.49
N ALA A 16 7.71 -4.10 7.33
CA ALA A 16 8.66 -3.00 7.45
C ALA A 16 8.54 -1.97 6.31
N ASN A 17 7.92 -2.34 5.18
CA ASN A 17 7.79 -1.53 3.98
C ASN A 17 6.43 -0.81 3.87
N ILE A 18 5.52 -1.00 4.82
CA ILE A 18 4.18 -0.41 4.78
C ILE A 18 3.92 0.41 6.04
N ASP A 19 3.08 1.44 5.91
CA ASP A 19 2.64 2.23 7.05
C ASP A 19 1.60 1.43 7.84
N ILE A 20 2.00 0.98 9.03
CA ILE A 20 1.19 0.12 9.87
C ILE A 20 0.29 0.88 10.84
N THR A 21 0.44 2.19 10.92
CA THR A 21 -0.32 3.02 11.86
C THR A 21 -1.83 2.98 11.57
N SER A 22 -2.20 2.67 10.32
CA SER A 22 -3.58 2.64 9.85
C SER A 22 -4.11 1.23 9.55
N VAL A 23 -3.38 0.16 9.94
CA VAL A 23 -3.78 -1.24 9.60
C VAL A 23 -5.09 -1.68 10.23
N THR A 24 -5.55 -1.00 11.29
CA THR A 24 -6.78 -1.33 12.03
C THR A 24 -8.01 -0.65 11.46
N ASN A 25 -7.85 0.30 10.53
CA ASN A 25 -8.95 1.06 9.94
C ASN A 25 -9.22 0.60 8.50
N ALA A 26 -10.42 0.93 8.01
CA ALA A 26 -10.73 0.77 6.60
C ALA A 26 -9.79 1.63 5.74
N LEU A 27 -9.25 1.02 4.70
CA LEU A 27 -8.35 1.64 3.75
C LEU A 27 -9.01 1.81 2.38
N GLN A 28 -8.52 2.82 1.66
CA GLN A 28 -8.67 2.91 0.22
C GLN A 28 -7.32 2.69 -0.46
N VAL A 29 -7.29 1.85 -1.50
CA VAL A 29 -6.08 1.55 -2.27
C VAL A 29 -6.27 2.09 -3.68
N LYS A 30 -5.35 2.95 -4.13
CA LYS A 30 -5.31 3.39 -5.52
C LYS A 30 -4.37 2.47 -6.30
N GLY A 31 -4.90 1.77 -7.30
CA GLY A 31 -4.11 0.87 -8.12
C GLY A 31 -4.95 0.09 -9.11
N THR A 32 -4.32 -0.89 -9.74
CA THR A 32 -4.93 -1.79 -10.71
C THR A 32 -5.05 -3.18 -10.10
N VAL A 33 -6.28 -3.68 -9.99
CA VAL A 33 -6.58 -5.00 -9.43
C VAL A 33 -5.92 -6.08 -10.28
N ALA A 34 -5.06 -6.90 -9.67
CA ALA A 34 -4.25 -7.89 -10.38
C ALA A 34 -4.91 -9.28 -10.45
N THR A 35 -5.82 -9.60 -9.52
CA THR A 35 -6.46 -10.92 -9.39
C THR A 35 -7.94 -10.82 -9.02
N GLY A 36 -8.73 -11.84 -9.36
CA GLY A 36 -10.15 -11.92 -9.03
C GLY A 36 -11.07 -11.42 -10.15
N PRO A 37 -12.39 -11.36 -9.91
CA PRO A 37 -13.39 -11.02 -10.94
C PRO A 37 -13.27 -9.59 -11.49
N PHE A 38 -12.66 -8.69 -10.72
CA PHE A 38 -12.44 -7.29 -11.11
C PHE A 38 -11.01 -7.02 -11.61
N LYS A 39 -10.29 -8.07 -12.04
CA LYS A 39 -8.93 -7.93 -12.59
C LYS A 39 -8.90 -6.90 -13.73
N GLY A 40 -7.93 -6.00 -13.67
CA GLY A 40 -7.73 -4.92 -14.64
C GLY A 40 -8.47 -3.63 -14.32
N ALA A 41 -9.35 -3.62 -13.29
CA ALA A 41 -9.97 -2.38 -12.85
C ALA A 41 -8.92 -1.47 -12.18
N SER A 42 -8.77 -0.25 -12.71
CA SER A 42 -7.83 0.76 -12.22
C SER A 42 -8.57 1.90 -11.56
N GLY A 43 -8.15 2.29 -10.37
CA GLY A 43 -8.77 3.38 -9.61
C GLY A 43 -8.66 3.13 -8.13
N TYR A 44 -9.66 3.58 -7.36
CA TYR A 44 -9.76 3.41 -5.93
C TYR A 44 -10.57 2.16 -5.57
N THR A 45 -10.00 1.31 -4.72
CA THR A 45 -10.69 0.14 -4.15
C THR A 45 -10.87 0.35 -2.65
N TYR A 46 -12.11 0.26 -2.17
CA TYR A 46 -12.49 0.47 -0.77
C TYR A 46 -13.80 -0.25 -0.45
N LYS A 47 -14.10 -0.62 0.81
CA LYS A 47 -13.26 -0.57 2.01
C LYS A 47 -12.42 -1.84 2.13
N VAL A 48 -11.10 -1.70 2.24
CA VAL A 48 -10.19 -2.85 2.37
C VAL A 48 -9.31 -2.78 3.60
N TYR A 49 -8.75 -3.93 4.01
CA TYR A 49 -7.95 -4.08 5.22
C TYR A 49 -6.70 -4.90 4.91
N LEU A 50 -5.62 -4.70 5.68
CA LEU A 50 -4.38 -5.48 5.54
C LEU A 50 -4.47 -6.86 6.20
N ASN A 51 -5.42 -7.04 7.12
CA ASN A 51 -5.69 -8.29 7.80
C ASN A 51 -7.17 -8.66 7.62
N SER A 52 -7.48 -9.96 7.69
CA SER A 52 -8.85 -10.44 7.74
C SER A 52 -9.58 -9.82 8.94
N GLN A 53 -10.80 -9.31 8.71
CA GLN A 53 -11.69 -8.78 9.74
C GLN A 53 -12.63 -9.85 10.31
N GLY A 54 -12.64 -11.05 9.71
CA GLY A 54 -13.53 -12.14 10.08
C GLY A 54 -14.90 -12.04 9.40
N GLY A 55 -15.51 -13.19 9.13
CA GLY A 55 -16.77 -13.30 8.39
C GLY A 55 -16.59 -13.63 6.92
N SER A 56 -17.54 -13.22 6.07
CA SER A 56 -17.45 -13.38 4.62
C SER A 56 -16.60 -12.25 4.03
N GLU A 57 -15.39 -12.59 3.61
CA GLU A 57 -14.44 -11.65 3.01
C GLU A 57 -13.83 -12.26 1.74
N HIS A 58 -13.38 -11.40 0.84
CA HIS A 58 -12.60 -11.78 -0.33
C HIS A 58 -11.33 -10.93 -0.45
N THR A 59 -10.37 -11.47 -1.20
CA THR A 59 -9.03 -10.89 -1.30
C THR A 59 -8.84 -10.09 -2.58
N HIS A 60 -8.10 -8.99 -2.48
CA HIS A 60 -7.60 -8.20 -3.61
C HIS A 60 -6.08 -8.13 -3.58
N THR A 61 -5.48 -8.16 -4.76
CA THR A 61 -4.06 -7.84 -4.97
C THR A 61 -3.96 -6.77 -6.04
N PHE A 62 -2.87 -6.00 -6.03
CA PHE A 62 -2.68 -4.86 -6.95
C PHE A 62 -1.31 -4.94 -7.62
N HIS A 63 -1.22 -4.49 -8.87
CA HIS A 63 0.04 -4.49 -9.63
C HIS A 63 1.09 -3.54 -9.02
N GLU A 64 0.64 -2.45 -8.41
CA GLU A 64 1.46 -1.43 -7.77
C GLU A 64 1.98 -1.89 -6.39
N TYR A 65 1.34 -2.93 -5.83
CA TYR A 65 1.64 -3.46 -4.50
C TYR A 65 1.85 -4.98 -4.53
N PRO A 66 2.84 -5.48 -5.29
CA PRO A 66 3.08 -6.91 -5.39
C PRO A 66 3.35 -7.53 -4.02
N GLY A 67 2.82 -8.73 -3.79
CA GLY A 67 2.97 -9.47 -2.54
C GLY A 67 2.08 -9.00 -1.39
N LEU A 68 1.29 -7.92 -1.54
CA LEU A 68 0.27 -7.54 -0.56
C LEU A 68 -1.09 -8.12 -0.91
N THR A 69 -1.75 -8.66 0.11
CA THR A 69 -3.13 -9.10 0.05
C THR A 69 -3.97 -8.15 0.88
N PHE A 70 -5.04 -7.65 0.28
CA PHE A 70 -6.03 -6.81 0.94
C PHE A 70 -7.33 -7.58 1.11
N TYR A 71 -7.95 -7.49 2.28
CA TYR A 71 -9.20 -8.16 2.62
C TYR A 71 -10.33 -7.15 2.49
N MET A 72 -11.38 -7.54 1.77
CA MET A 72 -12.59 -6.75 1.61
C MET A 72 -13.76 -7.56 2.16
N PRO A 73 -14.60 -6.98 3.05
CA PRO A 73 -15.86 -7.60 3.42
C PRO A 73 -16.76 -7.83 2.21
N ALA A 74 -17.56 -8.90 2.25
CA ALA A 74 -18.56 -9.19 1.23
C ALA A 74 -19.56 -8.04 1.05
N ASP A 75 -20.23 -8.04 -0.10
CA ASP A 75 -21.27 -7.05 -0.47
C ASP A 75 -20.76 -5.61 -0.64
N GLN A 76 -19.43 -5.42 -0.71
CA GLN A 76 -18.80 -4.15 -1.09
C GLN A 76 -18.50 -4.14 -2.60
N GLY A 77 -18.80 -3.02 -3.27
CA GLY A 77 -18.81 -2.93 -4.75
C GLY A 77 -17.78 -2.01 -5.39
N TYR A 78 -16.81 -1.47 -4.64
CA TYR A 78 -15.88 -0.49 -5.19
C TYR A 78 -14.51 -1.11 -5.49
N HIS A 79 -14.31 -1.50 -6.76
CA HIS A 79 -13.09 -2.14 -7.28
C HIS A 79 -12.53 -1.33 -8.44
N GLY A 80 -11.78 -0.26 -8.14
CA GLY A 80 -11.25 0.64 -9.17
C GLY A 80 -12.21 1.78 -9.52
N SER A 81 -12.88 2.38 -8.52
CA SER A 81 -13.67 3.59 -8.69
C SER A 81 -12.80 4.76 -9.17
N GLU A 82 -13.33 5.64 -10.02
CA GLU A 82 -12.66 6.89 -10.39
C GLU A 82 -12.60 7.89 -9.22
N THR A 83 -13.51 7.73 -8.25
CA THR A 83 -13.64 8.61 -7.08
C THR A 83 -13.07 7.96 -5.83
N SER A 84 -12.27 8.71 -5.09
CA SER A 84 -11.76 8.33 -3.78
C SER A 84 -12.88 8.29 -2.74
N SER A 85 -12.75 7.44 -1.73
CA SER A 85 -13.62 7.50 -0.55
C SER A 85 -13.06 8.47 0.50
N THR A 86 -13.72 8.55 1.66
CA THR A 86 -13.22 9.24 2.86
C THR A 86 -12.36 8.33 3.74
N ASP A 87 -12.14 7.07 3.36
CA ASP A 87 -11.33 6.11 4.10
C ASP A 87 -9.84 6.48 4.04
N THR A 88 -9.04 5.89 4.94
CA THR A 88 -7.62 6.24 5.01
C THR A 88 -6.88 5.71 3.76
N PRO A 89 -6.13 6.53 3.02
CA PRO A 89 -5.38 6.05 1.87
C PRO A 89 -4.26 5.12 2.31
N PHE A 90 -4.18 3.93 1.70
CA PHE A 90 -3.06 3.04 1.89
C PHE A 90 -1.77 3.69 1.40
N LYS A 91 -0.72 3.60 2.22
CA LYS A 91 0.61 4.12 1.89
C LYS A 91 1.66 3.05 2.18
N ALA A 92 2.45 2.74 1.15
CA ALA A 92 3.74 2.11 1.36
C ALA A 92 4.70 3.13 1.98
N LYS A 93 5.63 2.67 2.82
CA LYS A 93 6.75 3.50 3.26
C LYS A 93 7.64 3.74 2.05
N SER A 94 7.87 5.00 1.71
CA SER A 94 8.96 5.36 0.80
C SER A 94 10.24 4.85 1.45
N HIS A 95 10.98 3.97 0.78
CA HIS A 95 12.29 3.57 1.28
C HIS A 95 13.11 4.86 1.57
N TYR A 96 13.84 4.87 2.70
CA TYR A 96 14.64 5.97 3.30
C TYR A 96 13.94 6.87 4.34
N ALA A 97 13.78 6.36 5.57
CA ALA A 97 14.18 7.16 6.73
C ALA A 97 15.69 6.93 6.90
N THR A 98 16.50 7.96 6.68
CA THR A 98 17.93 7.94 6.99
C THR A 98 18.09 7.74 8.50
N SER A 99 18.65 6.60 8.91
CA SER A 99 19.34 6.49 10.19
C SER A 99 20.82 6.69 9.91
N GLY A 100 21.22 7.96 9.82
CA GLY A 100 22.60 8.40 9.69
C GLY A 100 22.69 9.76 10.36
N ASP A 101 23.02 9.73 11.65
CA ASP A 101 23.38 10.87 12.48
C ASP A 101 24.57 11.59 11.84
N ASP A 102 24.34 12.82 11.35
CA ASP A 102 25.36 13.61 10.66
C ASP A 102 25.80 14.74 11.59
N SER A 103 26.53 14.37 12.65
CA SER A 103 27.32 15.31 13.42
C SER A 103 28.56 15.69 12.62
N ILE A 104 28.43 16.68 11.74
CA ILE A 104 29.55 17.29 11.03
C ILE A 104 30.23 18.30 11.97
N SER A 105 31.41 17.96 12.47
CA SER A 105 32.35 18.92 13.06
C SER A 105 33.22 19.47 11.93
N ASP A 106 32.97 20.73 11.58
CA ASP A 106 33.69 21.49 10.56
C ASP A 106 35.01 22.00 11.18
N ASP A 107 36.14 21.41 10.76
CA ASP A 107 37.47 21.95 11.03
C ASP A 107 38.32 21.69 9.78
N TYR A 108 38.60 22.75 9.02
CA TYR A 108 39.85 22.99 8.26
C TYR A 108 39.88 24.39 7.64
#